data_AF-A0A2X2BS58-F1
#
_entry.id   AF-A0A2X2BS58-F1
#
_cell.length_a   1.000
_cell.length_b   1.000
_cell.length_c   1.000
_cell.angle_alpha   90.00
_cell.angle_beta   90.00
_cell.angle_gamma   90.00
#
_symmetry.space_group_name_H-M   'P 1'
#
loop_
_entity.id
_entity.type
_entity.pdbx_description
1 polymer ?
#
loop_
_entity_poly.entity_id
_entity_poly.type
_entity_poly.pdbx_seq_one_letter_code
_entity_poly.pdbx_strand_id
1 'polypeptide(L)'
;MAGNEQIGFDIVKACKDACAKAGALLKVIIETGELKDAALIRKASEISIKAGADFIKTSTGKVPVNATLESAELMLQVIHDMGVGKEVGFKPAGGGTYS
;
A
#
# COMPACT_ATOMS: atom_id res chain seq x y z
N MET A 1 -13.67 -6.42 -6.08
CA MET A 1 -12.39 -6.96 -6.61
C MET A 1 -12.50 -8.47 -6.78
N ALA A 2 -11.77 -9.08 -7.71
CA ALA A 2 -11.92 -10.49 -8.13
C ALA A 2 -11.42 -11.56 -7.12
N GLY A 3 -11.22 -11.22 -5.85
CA GLY A 3 -10.95 -12.18 -4.77
C GLY A 3 -9.61 -12.91 -4.77
N ASN A 4 -8.70 -12.61 -5.72
CA ASN A 4 -7.41 -13.31 -5.81
C ASN A 4 -6.30 -12.59 -5.03
N GLU A 5 -6.22 -12.88 -3.73
CA GLU A 5 -5.20 -12.34 -2.83
C GLU A 5 -3.78 -12.84 -3.16
N GLN A 6 -3.66 -14.09 -3.64
CA GLN A 6 -2.38 -14.73 -3.91
C GLN A 6 -1.62 -14.02 -5.03
N ILE A 7 -2.31 -13.62 -6.10
CA ILE A 7 -1.70 -12.87 -7.20
C ILE A 7 -1.08 -11.55 -6.69
N GLY A 8 -1.77 -10.85 -5.80
CA GLY A 8 -1.26 -9.60 -5.22
C GLY A 8 0.05 -9.81 -4.46
N PHE A 9 0.11 -10.88 -3.66
CA PHE A 9 1.32 -11.26 -2.93
C PHE A 9 2.47 -11.60 -3.89
N ASP A 10 2.22 -12.49 -4.87
CA ASP A 10 3.24 -13.01 -5.76
C ASP A 10 3.89 -11.91 -6.61
N ILE A 11 3.09 -10.98 -7.12
CA ILE A 11 3.59 -9.83 -7.90
C ILE A 11 4.47 -8.94 -7.03
N VAL A 12 4.01 -8.56 -5.84
CA VAL A 12 4.81 -7.69 -4.94
C VAL A 12 6.10 -8.40 -4.55
N LYS A 13 6.05 -9.70 -4.25
CA LYS A 13 7.21 -10.49 -3.86
C LYS A 13 8.24 -10.56 -4.99
N ALA A 14 7.80 -10.84 -6.21
CA ALA A 14 8.68 -10.86 -7.39
C ALA A 14 9.34 -9.49 -7.64
N CYS A 15 8.56 -8.39 -7.53
CA CYS A 15 9.11 -7.04 -7.63
C CYS A 15 10.12 -6.74 -6.52
N LYS A 16 9.86 -7.16 -5.29
CA LYS A 16 10.77 -6.93 -4.17
C LYS A 16 12.09 -7.65 -4.38
N ASP A 17 12.08 -8.89 -4.85
CA ASP A 17 13.30 -9.65 -5.13
C ASP A 17 14.14 -8.99 -6.23
N ALA A 18 13.50 -8.40 -7.25
CA ALA A 18 14.18 -7.61 -8.27
C ALA A 18 14.77 -6.31 -7.71
N CYS A 19 14.02 -5.57 -6.91
CA CYS A 19 14.50 -4.35 -6.24
C CYS A 19 15.67 -4.62 -5.30
N ALA A 20 15.62 -5.71 -4.53
CA ALA A 20 16.67 -6.10 -3.59
C ALA A 20 18.01 -6.38 -4.32
N LYS A 21 17.97 -7.06 -5.47
CA LYS A 21 19.15 -7.29 -6.32
C LYS A 21 19.79 -5.99 -6.83
N ALA A 22 18.98 -4.94 -6.99
CA ALA A 22 19.43 -3.62 -7.43
C ALA A 22 19.72 -2.65 -6.26
N GLY A 23 19.56 -3.06 -5.00
CA GLY A 23 19.70 -2.17 -3.84
C GLY A 23 18.63 -1.06 -3.78
N ALA A 24 17.48 -1.27 -4.41
CA ALA A 24 16.40 -0.29 -4.49
C ALA A 24 15.26 -0.57 -3.49
N LEU A 25 14.57 0.49 -3.04
CA LEU A 25 13.37 0.38 -2.20
C LEU A 25 12.11 0.25 -3.05
N LEU A 26 11.23 -0.70 -2.69
CA LEU A 26 9.94 -0.93 -3.32
C LEU A 26 8.82 -0.18 -2.60
N LYS A 27 8.02 0.55 -3.37
CA LYS A 27 6.78 1.19 -2.89
C LYS A 27 5.60 0.54 -3.59
N VAL A 28 4.65 0.04 -2.83
CA VAL A 28 3.44 -0.60 -3.37
C VAL A 28 2.27 0.37 -3.29
N ILE A 29 1.64 0.64 -4.43
CA ILE A 29 0.42 1.45 -4.50
C ILE A 29 -0.77 0.51 -4.43
N ILE A 30 -1.64 0.69 -3.42
CA ILE A 30 -2.83 -0.16 -3.25
C ILE A 30 -4.11 0.47 -3.82
N GLU A 31 -4.03 1.71 -4.31
CA GLU A 31 -5.13 2.44 -4.96
C GLU A 31 -6.41 2.51 -4.11
N THR A 32 -6.25 3.02 -2.88
CA THR A 32 -7.31 3.14 -1.85
C THR A 32 -8.62 3.77 -2.37
N GLY A 33 -8.55 4.74 -3.29
CA GLY A 33 -9.72 5.38 -3.89
C GLY A 33 -10.58 4.46 -4.78
N GLU A 34 -10.01 3.37 -5.29
CA GLU A 34 -10.75 2.33 -6.03
C GLU A 34 -11.17 1.16 -5.12
N LEU A 35 -10.38 0.86 -4.08
CA LEU A 35 -10.74 -0.14 -3.08
C LEU A 35 -12.01 0.24 -2.32
N LYS A 36 -12.07 1.49 -1.83
CA LYS A 36 -13.18 2.14 -1.08
C LYS A 36 -13.63 1.47 0.22
N ASP A 37 -13.46 0.16 0.34
CA ASP A 37 -13.82 -0.65 1.48
C ASP A 37 -12.64 -0.78 2.45
N ALA A 38 -12.88 -0.50 3.74
CA ALA A 38 -11.85 -0.52 4.76
C ALA A 38 -11.20 -1.90 4.96
N ALA A 39 -11.97 -3.00 4.82
CA ALA A 39 -11.43 -4.35 4.92
C ALA A 39 -10.54 -4.68 3.72
N LEU A 40 -10.89 -4.21 2.52
CA LEU A 40 -10.05 -4.34 1.33
C LEU A 40 -8.76 -3.52 1.44
N ILE A 41 -8.84 -2.29 1.95
CA ILE A 41 -7.65 -1.45 2.21
C ILE A 41 -6.72 -2.15 3.21
N ARG A 42 -7.26 -2.61 4.35
CA ARG A 42 -6.50 -3.34 5.37
C ARG A 42 -5.84 -4.59 4.79
N LYS A 43 -6.60 -5.41 4.08
CA LYS A 43 -6.10 -6.65 3.46
C LYS A 43 -5.01 -6.37 2.42
N ALA A 44 -5.19 -5.37 1.56
CA ALA A 44 -4.19 -4.99 0.56
C ALA A 44 -2.90 -4.48 1.20
N SER A 45 -2.99 -3.69 2.28
CA SER A 45 -1.84 -3.25 3.08
C SER A 45 -1.09 -4.45 3.68
N GLU A 46 -1.80 -5.36 4.34
CA GLU A 46 -1.19 -6.56 4.93
C GLU A 46 -0.48 -7.44 3.91
N ILE A 47 -1.13 -7.70 2.77
CA ILE A 47 -0.54 -8.52 1.68
C ILE A 47 0.74 -7.86 1.17
N SER A 48 0.70 -6.55 0.94
CA SER A 48 1.86 -5.79 0.45
C SER A 48 3.03 -5.84 1.43
N ILE A 49 2.76 -5.67 2.72
CA ILE A 49 3.78 -5.76 3.79
C ILE A 49 4.36 -7.17 3.86
N LYS A 50 3.51 -8.21 3.91
CA LYS A 50 3.95 -9.61 3.96
C LYS A 50 4.80 -10.00 2.74
N ALA A 51 4.52 -9.41 1.58
CA ALA A 51 5.27 -9.63 0.36
C ALA A 51 6.59 -8.83 0.29
N GLY A 52 6.84 -7.93 1.25
CA GLY A 52 8.12 -7.24 1.43
C GLY A 52 8.16 -5.79 0.94
N ALA A 53 7.02 -5.10 0.85
CA ALA A 53 6.99 -3.67 0.55
C ALA A 53 7.76 -2.84 1.58
N ASP A 54 8.64 -1.94 1.13
CA ASP A 54 9.31 -0.97 2.01
C ASP A 54 8.42 0.24 2.31
N PHE A 55 7.48 0.53 1.40
CA PHE A 55 6.43 1.51 1.62
C PHE A 55 5.09 1.02 1.09
N ILE A 56 4.02 1.30 1.82
CA ILE A 56 2.66 1.25 1.29
C ILE A 56 2.18 2.67 0.95
N LYS A 57 1.60 2.82 -0.24
CA LYS A 57 1.22 4.10 -0.84
C LYS A 57 -0.25 4.12 -1.22
N THR A 58 -0.94 5.22 -0.91
CA THR A 58 -2.40 5.32 -1.05
C THR A 58 -2.88 5.24 -2.49
N SER A 59 -2.29 6.02 -3.40
CA SER A 59 -2.79 6.14 -4.78
C SER A 59 -1.71 6.44 -5.83
N THR A 60 -2.08 6.28 -7.10
CA THR A 60 -1.27 6.69 -8.26
C THR A 60 -1.30 8.20 -8.51
N GLY A 61 -2.32 8.90 -8.00
CA GLY A 61 -2.60 10.30 -8.34
C GLY A 61 -3.30 10.47 -9.69
N LYS A 62 -3.81 9.37 -10.28
CA LYS A 62 -4.47 9.37 -11.60
C LYS A 62 -5.97 9.08 -11.52
N VAL A 63 -6.50 8.84 -10.32
CA VAL A 63 -7.91 8.55 -10.06
C VAL A 63 -8.59 9.73 -9.34
N PRO A 64 -9.93 9.87 -9.41
CA PRO A 64 -10.64 11.01 -8.81
C PRO A 64 -10.52 11.09 -7.29
N VAL A 65 -10.58 9.94 -6.61
CA VAL A 65 -10.39 9.84 -5.16
C VAL A 65 -8.98 9.33 -4.89
N ASN A 66 -8.19 10.09 -4.14
CA ASN A 66 -6.82 9.77 -3.81
C ASN A 66 -6.67 9.54 -2.29
N ALA A 67 -5.57 9.98 -1.68
CA ALA A 67 -5.41 9.93 -0.23
C ALA A 67 -6.54 10.67 0.50
N THR A 68 -7.31 9.95 1.31
CA THR A 68 -8.19 10.50 2.35
C THR A 68 -7.56 10.30 3.73
N LEU A 69 -7.95 11.10 4.72
CA LEU A 69 -7.49 10.93 6.10
C LEU A 69 -7.83 9.53 6.65
N GLU A 70 -9.03 9.04 6.36
CA GLU A 70 -9.48 7.69 6.73
C GLU A 70 -8.60 6.59 6.11
N SER A 71 -8.28 6.69 4.81
CA SER A 71 -7.40 5.72 4.16
C SER A 71 -5.98 5.76 4.74
N ALA A 72 -5.49 6.94 5.12
CA ALA A 72 -4.18 7.10 5.73
C ALA A 72 -4.13 6.49 7.13
N GLU A 73 -5.15 6.74 7.95
CA GLU A 73 -5.28 6.19 9.30
C GLU A 73 -5.32 4.66 9.27
N LEU A 74 -6.15 4.07 8.41
CA LEU A 74 -6.24 2.62 8.25
C LEU A 74 -4.89 2.00 7.86
N MET A 75 -4.18 2.59 6.89
CA MET A 75 -2.88 2.08 6.45
C MET A 75 -1.81 2.21 7.54
N LEU A 76 -1.79 3.32 8.28
CA LEU A 76 -0.88 3.52 9.42
C LEU A 76 -1.18 2.54 10.55
N GLN A 77 -2.46 2.28 10.82
CA GLN A 77 -2.88 1.31 11.82
C GLN A 77 -2.42 -0.11 11.46
N VAL A 78 -2.46 -0.51 10.18
CA VAL A 78 -1.91 -1.81 9.76
C VAL A 78 -0.41 -1.91 10.02
N ILE A 79 0.36 -0.86 9.70
CA ILE A 79 1.80 -0.83 9.99
C ILE A 79 2.07 -1.00 11.50
N HIS A 80 1.29 -0.30 12.33
CA HIS A 80 1.35 -0.40 13.78
C HIS A 80 0.99 -1.80 14.28
N ASP A 81 -0.17 -2.34 13.88
CA ASP A 81 -0.70 -3.64 14.31
C ASP A 81 0.23 -4.80 13.94
N MET A 82 0.93 -4.69 12.81
CA MET A 82 1.92 -5.69 12.37
C MET A 82 3.29 -5.52 13.04
N GLY A 83 3.51 -4.43 13.79
CA GLY A 83 4.78 -4.18 14.47
C GLY A 83 5.94 -3.82 13.54
N VAL A 84 5.66 -3.38 12.31
CA VAL A 84 6.67 -3.14 11.25
C VAL A 84 7.00 -1.66 11.05
N GLY A 85 6.70 -0.81 12.03
CA GLY A 85 6.86 0.65 11.93
C GLY A 85 8.30 1.14 11.79
N LYS A 86 9.31 0.26 11.99
CA LYS A 86 10.72 0.59 11.74
C LYS A 86 11.19 0.19 10.35
N GLU A 87 10.49 -0.76 9.73
CA GLU A 87 10.85 -1.38 8.46
C GLU A 87 10.00 -0.86 7.29
N VAL A 88 8.73 -0.51 7.53
CA VAL A 88 7.78 -0.11 6.49
C VAL A 88 7.33 1.32 6.69
N GLY A 89 7.54 2.14 5.66
CA GLY A 89 7.05 3.51 5.63
C GLY A 89 5.64 3.65 5.05
N PHE A 90 4.98 4.75 5.41
CA PHE A 90 3.72 5.17 4.81
C PHE A 90 3.96 6.33 3.83
N LYS A 91 3.29 6.33 2.68
CA LYS A 91 3.33 7.45 1.72
C LYS A 91 1.93 7.84 1.23
N PRO A 92 1.36 8.98 1.67
CA PRO A 92 0.17 9.51 1.04
C PRO A 92 0.51 10.07 -0.36
N ALA A 93 -0.41 9.95 -1.30
CA ALA A 93 -0.28 10.50 -2.64
C ALA A 93 -1.62 10.89 -3.24
N GLY A 94 -1.57 11.83 -4.19
CA GLY A 94 -2.71 12.28 -4.99
C GLY A 94 -3.57 13.39 -4.37
N GLY A 95 -3.05 14.17 -3.43
CA GLY A 95 -3.72 15.40 -2.98
C GLY A 95 -3.62 16.50 -4.04
N GLY A 96 -4.71 16.75 -4.77
CA GLY A 96 -5.02 18.09 -5.24
C GLY A 96 -5.32 18.99 -4.04
N THR A 97 -4.99 20.28 -4.16
CA THR A 97 -5.14 21.33 -3.14
C THR A 97 -6.40 21.19 -2.28
N TYR A 98 -6.20 21.06 -0.97
CA TYR A 98 -7.20 21.49 0.01
C TYR A 98 -7.13 23.03 0.01
N SER A 99 -8.07 23.69 -0.68
CA SER A 99 -8.32 25.13 -0.58
C SER A 99 -9.34 25.40 0.50
#